data_AF-A0A520IF15-F1
#
_entry.id   AF-A0A520IF15-F1
#
_cell.length_a   1.000
_cell.length_b   1.000
_cell.length_c   1.000
_cell.angle_alpha   90.00
_cell.angle_beta   90.00
_cell.angle_gamma   90.00
#
_symmetry.space_group_name_H-M   'P 1'
#
loop_
_entity.id
_entity.type
_entity.pdbx_description
1 polymer ?
#
loop_
_entity_poly.entity_id
_entity_poly.type
_entity_poly.pdbx_seq_one_letter_code
_entity_poly.pdbx_strand_id
1 'polypeptide(L)'
;MTFETIYTDGDIDTNPTANPHINDLIESRYSRRQTLMGGMSATAAAVFGGMLLTGCDDDNDGNGSSPVTVTATAGGSSTAGRVATLTGAAIGQVDSVTWTQTAGPAVTLAGASTATATFVVPGAAAGTVLSFQFTAVSASGSVSATTSVTVGAASLGFTAVAKSLADVVAVPAGYAVTVLYRLGDPIGSGVGAYANDGTDATFSKRAGDHHDGMSYFGMSATGTPDANGNTRGLLVLNHENITQAYLHPNGPTTTAGARPEAEALKEMECHGVSVIEVNRAAAWSYTTASSFNRRITPLTPMSFSGPVRGADSLKTRYSPDATTGRGTINNCANGTMPWHTYLTNEENWVGYFKREVGDAARRAATGPVGVKANTSLTRYGKGESNTGGNYGWSTVTPADTTST
;
A
#
# COMPACT_ATOMS: atom_id res chain seq x y z
N MET A 1 -32.41 -36.58 -1.21
CA MET A 1 -32.58 -35.42 -2.10
C MET A 1 -31.68 -35.63 -3.29
N THR A 2 -32.27 -35.84 -4.45
CA THR A 2 -31.60 -35.96 -5.74
C THR A 2 -31.04 -34.59 -6.11
N PHE A 3 -29.72 -34.47 -6.18
CA PHE A 3 -29.06 -33.29 -6.72
C PHE A 3 -29.20 -33.34 -8.25
N GLU A 4 -30.04 -32.47 -8.77
CA GLU A 4 -30.20 -32.24 -10.19
C GLU A 4 -28.91 -31.56 -10.71
N THR A 5 -28.23 -32.21 -11.66
CA THR A 5 -27.03 -31.70 -12.31
C THR A 5 -27.35 -30.45 -13.12
N ILE A 6 -26.99 -29.30 -12.58
CA ILE A 6 -26.98 -28.03 -13.31
C ILE A 6 -25.66 -27.96 -14.09
N TYR A 7 -25.79 -27.83 -15.41
CA TYR A 7 -24.78 -27.57 -16.45
C TYR A 7 -23.31 -27.33 -16.01
N THR A 8 -22.39 -28.11 -16.58
CA THR A 8 -20.93 -27.93 -16.52
C THR A 8 -20.37 -27.95 -17.94
N ASP A 9 -19.59 -26.94 -18.34
CA ASP A 9 -18.89 -26.89 -19.63
C ASP A 9 -17.51 -27.57 -19.58
N GLY A 10 -17.12 -28.07 -18.40
CA GLY A 10 -15.89 -28.82 -18.19
C GLY A 10 -14.62 -27.99 -18.02
N ASP A 11 -14.69 -26.65 -18.04
CA ASP A 11 -13.47 -25.81 -18.04
C ASP A 11 -13.32 -24.88 -16.83
N ILE A 12 -14.38 -24.62 -16.06
CA ILE A 12 -14.32 -23.77 -14.85
C ILE A 12 -14.93 -24.51 -13.65
N ASP A 13 -14.14 -24.71 -12.58
CA ASP A 13 -14.67 -25.11 -11.27
C ASP A 13 -15.56 -23.97 -10.75
N THR A 14 -16.87 -24.11 -10.95
CA THR A 14 -17.85 -23.22 -10.33
C THR A 14 -17.98 -23.61 -8.86
N ASN A 15 -17.71 -22.66 -7.97
CA ASN A 15 -17.94 -22.86 -6.54
C ASN A 15 -19.44 -23.12 -6.30
N PRO A 16 -19.85 -24.33 -5.89
CA PRO A 16 -21.27 -24.68 -5.76
C PRO A 16 -21.89 -24.18 -4.45
N THR A 17 -21.13 -23.46 -3.62
CA THR A 17 -21.65 -22.93 -2.36
C THR A 17 -22.65 -21.81 -2.62
N ALA A 18 -23.74 -21.76 -1.86
CA ALA A 18 -24.68 -20.63 -1.83
C ALA A 18 -24.10 -19.38 -1.11
N ASN A 19 -22.77 -19.28 -1.02
CA ASN A 19 -22.11 -18.12 -0.43
C ASN A 19 -22.28 -16.92 -1.36
N PRO A 20 -22.42 -15.69 -0.81
CA PRO A 20 -22.54 -14.47 -1.61
C PRO A 20 -21.38 -14.35 -2.60
N HIS A 21 -21.67 -13.97 -3.85
CA HIS A 21 -20.63 -13.76 -4.84
C HIS A 21 -19.79 -12.53 -4.46
N ILE A 22 -18.51 -12.52 -4.80
CA ILE A 22 -17.64 -11.39 -4.45
C ILE A 22 -18.13 -10.08 -5.09
N ASN A 23 -18.74 -10.14 -6.28
CA ASN A 23 -19.39 -8.99 -6.90
C ASN A 23 -20.55 -8.46 -6.06
N ASP A 24 -21.37 -9.33 -5.45
CA ASP A 24 -22.49 -8.92 -4.58
C ASP A 24 -21.97 -8.27 -3.28
N LEU A 25 -20.86 -8.78 -2.74
CA LEU A 25 -20.19 -8.20 -1.58
C LEU A 25 -19.58 -6.82 -1.91
N ILE A 26 -19.00 -6.67 -3.10
CA ILE A 26 -18.48 -5.40 -3.62
C ILE A 26 -19.63 -4.41 -3.81
N GLU A 27 -20.68 -4.81 -4.53
CA GLU A 27 -21.83 -3.97 -4.87
C GLU A 27 -22.59 -3.51 -3.61
N SER A 28 -22.76 -4.39 -2.61
CA SER A 28 -23.37 -4.02 -1.32
C SER A 28 -22.53 -3.01 -0.49
N ARG A 29 -21.19 -3.03 -0.64
CA ARG A 29 -20.27 -2.09 0.02
C ARG A 29 -20.20 -0.75 -0.71
N TYR A 30 -20.22 -0.75 -2.04
CA TYR A 30 -20.18 0.48 -2.85
C TYR A 30 -21.54 1.19 -2.93
N SER A 31 -22.65 0.44 -2.96
CA SER A 31 -24.02 0.97 -2.89
C SER A 31 -24.21 1.90 -1.69
N ARG A 32 -23.79 1.45 -0.48
CA ARG A 32 -23.86 2.26 0.75
C ARG A 32 -23.00 3.53 0.69
N ARG A 33 -21.89 3.51 -0.05
CA ARG A 33 -20.99 4.67 -0.20
C ARG A 33 -21.52 5.69 -1.23
N GLN A 34 -22.25 5.24 -2.25
CA GLN A 34 -22.95 6.11 -3.18
C GLN A 34 -24.22 6.73 -2.58
N THR A 35 -24.97 6.01 -1.75
CA THR A 35 -26.17 6.57 -1.08
C THR A 35 -25.83 7.69 -0.09
N LEU A 36 -24.62 7.68 0.51
CA LEU A 36 -24.13 8.78 1.37
C LEU A 36 -23.51 9.96 0.62
N MET A 37 -23.19 9.81 -0.68
CA MET A 37 -22.65 10.89 -1.53
C MET A 37 -23.71 11.55 -2.43
N GLY A 38 -24.90 10.95 -2.58
CA GLY A 38 -26.01 11.46 -3.41
C GLY A 38 -27.15 12.16 -2.65
N GLY A 39 -27.04 12.33 -1.34
CA GLY A 39 -28.18 12.65 -0.46
C GLY A 39 -28.32 14.09 0.05
N MET A 40 -27.53 15.07 -0.41
CA MET A 40 -27.73 16.50 -0.08
C MET A 40 -27.34 17.39 -1.26
N SER A 41 -28.20 17.47 -2.27
CA SER A 41 -28.12 18.49 -3.33
C SER A 41 -29.53 18.89 -3.75
N ALA A 42 -30.28 19.47 -2.82
CA ALA A 42 -31.48 20.25 -3.11
C ALA A 42 -31.96 20.94 -1.82
N THR A 43 -31.49 22.17 -1.55
CA THR A 43 -32.21 23.29 -0.89
C THR A 43 -31.22 24.29 -0.28
N ALA A 44 -30.89 25.35 -1.03
CA ALA A 44 -30.56 26.68 -0.50
C ALA A 44 -30.31 27.65 -1.68
N ALA A 45 -31.31 27.78 -2.55
CA ALA A 45 -31.35 28.82 -3.57
C ALA A 45 -32.69 29.57 -3.45
N ALA A 46 -32.87 30.24 -2.31
CA ALA A 46 -33.82 31.34 -2.09
C ALA A 46 -33.73 31.75 -0.61
N VAL A 47 -33.89 33.05 -0.35
CA VAL A 47 -33.94 33.73 0.96
C VAL A 47 -32.58 34.12 1.54
N PHE A 48 -32.03 35.25 1.10
CA PHE A 48 -31.98 36.48 1.90
C PHE A 48 -31.44 37.63 1.03
N GLY A 49 -32.37 38.44 0.51
CA GLY A 49 -32.07 39.80 0.10
C GLY A 49 -32.46 40.76 1.23
N GLY A 50 -31.77 41.90 1.30
CA GLY A 50 -32.31 43.12 1.91
C GLY A 50 -31.85 43.47 3.32
N MET A 51 -31.04 44.54 3.38
CA MET A 51 -31.02 45.62 4.36
C MET A 51 -30.79 45.31 5.85
N LEU A 52 -29.69 45.86 6.38
CA LEU A 52 -29.76 46.64 7.62
C LEU A 52 -29.01 47.97 7.43
N LEU A 53 -29.81 49.04 7.39
CA LEU A 53 -29.42 50.40 7.73
C LEU A 53 -29.60 50.54 9.25
N THR A 54 -28.59 51.04 9.94
CA THR A 54 -28.64 51.74 11.24
C THR A 54 -27.22 52.20 11.53
N GLY A 55 -26.90 53.41 11.94
CA GLY A 55 -27.66 54.58 12.37
C GLY A 55 -26.60 55.48 13.02
N CYS A 56 -26.49 56.75 12.62
CA CYS A 56 -25.67 57.69 13.37
C CYS A 56 -26.35 57.92 14.71
N ASP A 57 -25.63 57.67 15.80
CA ASP A 57 -25.94 58.21 17.11
C ASP A 57 -24.62 58.78 17.66
N ASP A 58 -24.61 60.09 17.84
CA ASP A 58 -23.52 60.83 18.49
C ASP A 58 -23.76 60.69 20.00
N ASP A 59 -22.89 59.95 20.69
CA ASP A 59 -22.60 60.22 22.10
C ASP A 59 -21.14 59.82 22.40
N ASN A 60 -20.41 60.84 22.88
CA ASN A 60 -19.02 60.80 23.22
C ASN A 60 -18.83 60.18 24.61
N ASP A 61 -18.39 58.93 24.67
CA ASP A 61 -17.70 58.37 25.83
C ASP A 61 -16.48 57.56 25.40
N GLY A 62 -15.31 58.03 25.84
CA GLY A 62 -14.01 57.54 25.41
C GLY A 62 -13.71 56.11 25.84
N ASN A 63 -13.63 55.21 24.86
CA ASN A 63 -12.68 54.10 24.91
C ASN A 63 -12.10 53.90 23.50
N GLY A 64 -10.83 54.25 23.33
CA GLY A 64 -10.15 54.38 22.03
C GLY A 64 -9.83 53.06 21.32
N SER A 65 -10.81 52.22 21.04
CA SER A 65 -10.64 51.09 20.12
C SER A 65 -10.98 51.52 18.70
N SER A 66 -9.96 51.72 17.85
CA SER A 66 -10.15 51.92 16.42
C SER A 66 -10.99 50.77 15.82
N PRO A 67 -11.91 51.03 14.88
CA PRO A 67 -12.78 50.00 14.32
C PRO A 67 -11.96 48.89 13.66
N VAL A 68 -12.26 47.64 14.03
CA VAL A 68 -11.58 46.46 13.46
C VAL A 68 -11.98 46.30 12.00
N THR A 69 -10.99 46.27 11.11
CA THR A 69 -11.20 46.02 9.68
C THR A 69 -10.57 44.69 9.29
N VAL A 70 -11.27 43.89 8.48
CA VAL A 70 -10.83 42.54 8.10
C VAL A 70 -10.80 42.40 6.58
N THR A 71 -9.75 41.76 6.06
CA THR A 71 -9.65 41.35 4.65
C THR A 71 -9.34 39.86 4.53
N ALA A 72 -9.79 39.26 3.43
CA ALA A 72 -9.59 37.85 3.12
C ALA A 72 -9.20 37.71 1.65
N THR A 73 -8.10 37.03 1.37
CA THR A 73 -7.65 36.73 0.01
C THR A 73 -7.28 35.25 -0.10
N ALA A 74 -7.45 34.71 -1.31
CA ALA A 74 -6.98 33.40 -1.68
C ALA A 74 -5.83 33.51 -2.69
N GLY A 75 -4.84 32.65 -2.55
CA GLY A 75 -3.71 32.53 -3.44
C GLY A 75 -3.20 31.08 -3.49
N GLY A 76 -2.02 30.89 -4.08
CA GLY A 76 -1.49 29.54 -4.31
C GLY A 76 -2.14 28.86 -5.52
N SER A 77 -2.29 27.53 -5.46
CA SER A 77 -2.77 26.75 -6.60
C SER A 77 -4.29 26.53 -6.56
N SER A 78 -4.92 26.51 -7.74
CA SER A 78 -6.28 26.03 -7.95
C SER A 78 -6.33 24.57 -8.48
N THR A 79 -5.18 23.93 -8.67
CA THR A 79 -5.09 22.59 -9.24
C THR A 79 -5.27 21.52 -8.16
N ALA A 80 -6.11 20.52 -8.43
CA ALA A 80 -6.32 19.39 -7.54
C ALA A 80 -5.00 18.74 -7.07
N GLY A 81 -4.91 18.42 -5.78
CA GLY A 81 -3.72 17.83 -5.15
C GLY A 81 -2.60 18.84 -4.83
N ARG A 82 -2.75 20.11 -5.18
CA ARG A 82 -1.81 21.18 -4.81
C ARG A 82 -2.34 21.99 -3.63
N VAL A 83 -1.45 22.72 -2.98
CA VAL A 83 -1.79 23.54 -1.82
C VAL A 83 -2.31 24.91 -2.28
N ALA A 84 -3.46 25.29 -1.73
CA ALA A 84 -4.00 26.65 -1.79
C ALA A 84 -3.75 27.34 -0.44
N THR A 85 -3.59 28.66 -0.48
CA THR A 85 -3.31 29.50 0.69
C THR A 85 -4.40 30.54 0.85
N LEU A 86 -4.95 30.65 2.05
CA LEU A 86 -5.90 31.67 2.47
C LEU A 86 -5.16 32.65 3.39
N THR A 87 -5.21 33.94 3.06
CA THR A 87 -4.55 35.00 3.83
C THR A 87 -5.57 35.98 4.34
N GLY A 88 -5.65 36.09 5.66
CA GLY A 88 -6.55 36.98 6.37
C GLY A 88 -5.73 38.07 7.04
N ALA A 89 -6.19 39.30 6.99
CA ALA A 89 -5.60 40.40 7.74
C ALA A 89 -6.68 41.07 8.57
N ALA A 90 -6.35 41.39 9.82
CA ALA A 90 -7.17 42.19 10.70
C ALA A 90 -6.36 43.41 11.16
N ILE A 91 -6.94 44.60 11.03
CA ILE A 91 -6.35 45.86 11.50
C ILE A 91 -7.15 46.31 12.71
N GLY A 92 -6.47 46.57 13.83
CA GLY A 92 -7.07 46.86 15.13
C GLY A 92 -6.70 45.80 16.18
N GLN A 93 -7.19 45.98 17.40
CA GLN A 93 -7.00 44.99 18.48
C GLN A 93 -8.01 43.85 18.32
N VAL A 94 -7.49 42.64 18.09
CA VAL A 94 -8.30 41.41 17.92
C VAL A 94 -7.84 40.35 18.90
N ASP A 95 -8.79 39.64 19.50
CA ASP A 95 -8.54 38.60 20.50
C ASP A 95 -8.29 37.24 19.83
N SER A 96 -8.95 36.99 18.70
CA SER A 96 -8.78 35.76 17.93
C SER A 96 -9.16 35.93 16.47
N VAL A 97 -8.66 35.01 15.64
CA VAL A 97 -9.03 34.90 14.23
C VAL A 97 -9.34 33.45 13.87
N THR A 98 -10.23 33.22 12.92
CA THR A 98 -10.59 31.87 12.47
C THR A 98 -11.01 31.87 11.00
N TRP A 99 -10.59 30.82 10.29
CA TRP A 99 -11.06 30.46 8.97
C TRP A 99 -12.11 29.36 9.04
N THR A 100 -13.22 29.58 8.35
CA THR A 100 -14.30 28.60 8.20
C THR A 100 -14.62 28.41 6.72
N GLN A 101 -14.71 27.16 6.26
CA GLN A 101 -15.24 26.88 4.94
C GLN A 101 -16.77 27.02 4.97
N THR A 102 -17.32 27.77 4.01
CA THR A 102 -18.76 28.07 3.95
C THR A 102 -19.47 27.41 2.78
N ALA A 103 -18.75 26.99 1.74
CA ALA A 103 -19.34 26.26 0.61
C ALA A 103 -18.32 25.38 -0.14
N GLY A 104 -18.85 24.46 -0.95
CA GLY A 104 -18.09 23.53 -1.78
C GLY A 104 -17.69 22.23 -1.05
N PRO A 105 -16.97 21.31 -1.74
CA PRO A 105 -16.49 20.08 -1.14
C PRO A 105 -15.63 20.33 0.10
N ALA A 106 -15.86 19.59 1.18
CA ALA A 106 -15.16 19.79 2.45
C ALA A 106 -13.64 19.59 2.31
N VAL A 107 -12.85 20.53 2.84
CA VAL A 107 -11.38 20.44 2.92
C VAL A 107 -10.89 20.55 4.35
N THR A 108 -9.75 19.94 4.64
CA THR A 108 -9.07 20.13 5.93
C THR A 108 -8.18 21.36 5.85
N LEU A 109 -8.45 22.35 6.70
CA LEU A 109 -7.66 23.58 6.81
C LEU A 109 -6.54 23.38 7.84
N ALA A 110 -5.28 23.49 7.41
CA ALA A 110 -4.14 23.63 8.30
C ALA A 110 -3.97 25.11 8.69
N GLY A 111 -3.82 25.42 9.98
CA GLY A 111 -3.65 26.79 10.46
C GLY A 111 -4.93 27.62 10.48
N ALA A 112 -6.11 26.98 10.58
CA ALA A 112 -7.41 27.66 10.52
C ALA A 112 -7.58 28.80 11.55
N SER A 113 -6.95 28.71 12.72
CA SER A 113 -6.99 29.75 13.76
C SER A 113 -5.83 30.75 13.68
N THR A 114 -5.26 30.94 12.49
CA THR A 114 -4.16 31.88 12.24
C THR A 114 -4.48 32.80 11.06
N ALA A 115 -3.67 33.83 10.85
CA ALA A 115 -3.79 34.71 9.69
C ALA A 115 -3.64 33.97 8.35
N THR A 116 -2.91 32.86 8.33
CA THR A 116 -2.67 32.08 7.11
C THR A 116 -3.13 30.64 7.28
N ALA A 117 -4.18 30.26 6.56
CA ALA A 117 -4.62 28.87 6.47
C ALA A 117 -4.21 28.27 5.12
N THR A 118 -3.97 26.96 5.09
CA THR A 118 -3.69 26.23 3.85
C THR A 118 -4.54 24.97 3.75
N PHE A 119 -4.82 24.53 2.53
CA PHE A 119 -5.50 23.26 2.28
C PHE A 119 -5.06 22.65 0.96
N VAL A 120 -5.27 21.34 0.81
CA VAL A 120 -5.06 20.66 -0.48
C VAL A 120 -6.33 20.76 -1.31
N VAL A 121 -6.22 21.31 -2.52
CA VAL A 121 -7.36 21.43 -3.44
C VAL A 121 -7.91 20.03 -3.77
N PRO A 122 -9.22 19.79 -3.60
CA PRO A 122 -9.79 18.47 -3.79
C PRO A 122 -9.85 18.08 -5.28
N GLY A 123 -9.90 16.78 -5.56
CA GLY A 123 -10.23 16.25 -6.88
C GLY A 123 -11.71 16.46 -7.21
N ALA A 124 -12.06 17.66 -7.68
CA ALA A 124 -13.41 18.03 -8.09
C ALA A 124 -13.44 18.49 -9.56
N ALA A 125 -14.64 18.64 -10.13
CA ALA A 125 -14.81 19.16 -11.48
C ALA A 125 -14.26 20.61 -11.58
N ALA A 126 -13.67 20.94 -12.73
CA ALA A 126 -13.20 22.30 -13.01
C ALA A 126 -14.36 23.31 -12.89
N GLY A 127 -14.08 24.47 -12.30
CA GLY A 127 -15.09 25.50 -12.01
C GLY A 127 -15.80 25.35 -10.67
N THR A 128 -15.59 24.24 -9.94
CA THR A 128 -16.14 24.07 -8.59
C THR A 128 -15.60 25.16 -7.66
N VAL A 129 -16.48 25.89 -6.97
CA VAL A 129 -16.10 26.98 -6.06
C VAL A 129 -16.04 26.47 -4.62
N LEU A 130 -14.93 26.74 -3.94
CA LEU A 130 -14.75 26.57 -2.50
C LEU A 130 -14.78 27.95 -1.86
N SER A 131 -15.73 28.20 -0.96
CA SER A 131 -15.88 29.50 -0.30
C SER A 131 -15.40 29.42 1.13
N PHE A 132 -14.73 30.48 1.58
CA PHE A 132 -14.15 30.58 2.91
C PHE A 132 -14.47 31.94 3.53
N GLN A 133 -14.58 31.95 4.86
CA GLN A 133 -14.77 33.14 5.67
C GLN A 133 -13.62 33.26 6.67
N PHE A 134 -12.99 34.42 6.72
CA PHE A 134 -12.06 34.83 7.76
C PHE A 134 -12.78 35.73 8.74
N THR A 135 -12.79 35.34 10.01
CA THR A 135 -13.49 36.05 11.08
C THR A 135 -12.48 36.49 12.13
N ALA A 136 -12.50 37.77 12.49
CA ALA A 136 -11.76 38.32 13.62
C ALA A 136 -12.72 38.71 14.74
N VAL A 137 -12.41 38.29 15.96
CA VAL A 137 -13.19 38.61 17.16
C VAL A 137 -12.42 39.63 17.99
N SER A 138 -13.14 40.62 18.50
CA SER A 138 -12.64 41.69 19.37
C SER A 138 -13.63 41.96 20.50
N ALA A 139 -13.24 42.77 21.48
CA ALA A 139 -14.13 43.23 22.54
C ALA A 139 -15.39 43.95 22.02
N SER A 140 -15.32 44.60 20.86
CA SER A 140 -16.45 45.28 20.21
C SER A 140 -17.34 44.36 19.36
N GLY A 141 -17.01 43.08 19.21
CA GLY A 141 -17.75 42.11 18.41
C GLY A 141 -16.90 41.42 17.34
N SER A 142 -17.58 40.77 16.39
CA SER A 142 -16.98 39.95 15.35
C SER A 142 -17.14 40.59 13.98
N VAL A 143 -16.06 40.67 13.21
CA VAL A 143 -16.03 41.18 11.83
C VAL A 143 -15.47 40.10 10.92
N SER A 144 -16.05 39.94 9.72
CA SER A 144 -15.70 38.87 8.80
C SER A 144 -15.49 39.36 7.37
N ALA A 145 -14.60 38.70 6.64
CA ALA A 145 -14.42 38.85 5.19
C ALA A 145 -14.46 37.47 4.52
N THR A 146 -14.88 37.41 3.25
CA THR A 146 -14.97 36.15 2.50
C THR A 146 -14.00 36.14 1.33
N THR A 147 -13.59 34.94 0.94
CA THR A 147 -12.83 34.69 -0.28
C THR A 147 -13.19 33.33 -0.85
N SER A 148 -12.76 33.03 -2.06
CA SER A 148 -13.02 31.74 -2.70
C SER A 148 -11.85 31.24 -3.53
N VAL A 149 -11.80 29.92 -3.69
CA VAL A 149 -10.90 29.23 -4.61
C VAL A 149 -11.74 28.46 -5.60
N THR A 150 -11.60 28.77 -6.89
CA THR A 150 -12.25 28.02 -7.97
C THR A 150 -11.30 26.94 -8.45
N VAL A 151 -11.72 25.68 -8.37
CA VAL A 151 -10.94 24.51 -8.80
C VAL A 151 -10.66 24.63 -10.30
N GLY A 152 -9.39 24.59 -10.67
CA GLY A 152 -8.94 24.61 -12.06
C GLY A 152 -9.14 23.27 -12.76
N ALA A 153 -8.94 23.24 -14.07
CA ALA A 153 -8.89 21.98 -14.80
C ALA A 153 -7.77 21.08 -14.25
N ALA A 154 -8.05 19.78 -14.18
CA ALA A 154 -7.03 18.80 -13.80
C ALA A 154 -5.86 18.88 -14.78
N SER A 155 -4.65 19.02 -14.25
CA SER A 155 -3.42 19.08 -15.03
C SER A 155 -2.30 18.30 -14.35
N LEU A 156 -1.40 17.74 -15.16
CA LEU A 156 -0.16 17.17 -14.64
C LEU A 156 0.79 18.32 -14.34
N GLY A 157 1.14 18.49 -13.07
CA GLY A 157 2.02 19.58 -12.63
C GLY A 157 3.51 19.32 -12.84
N PHE A 158 3.88 18.56 -13.88
CA PHE A 158 5.26 18.27 -14.25
C PHE A 158 5.37 18.14 -15.77
N THR A 159 6.53 18.48 -16.32
CA THR A 159 6.86 18.20 -17.72
C THR A 159 7.24 16.73 -17.86
N ALA A 160 6.64 16.04 -18.84
CA ALA A 160 6.98 14.65 -19.12
C ALA A 160 8.47 14.49 -19.42
N VAL A 161 9.08 13.44 -18.86
CA VAL A 161 10.50 13.10 -19.07
C VAL A 161 10.65 12.33 -20.38
N ALA A 162 11.68 12.65 -21.16
CA ALA A 162 11.98 11.92 -22.40
C ALA A 162 12.44 10.49 -22.11
N LYS A 163 12.13 9.56 -23.03
CA LYS A 163 12.64 8.19 -22.97
C LYS A 163 14.17 8.19 -23.05
N SER A 164 14.82 7.31 -22.29
CA SER A 164 16.27 7.18 -22.23
C SER A 164 16.67 5.71 -22.08
N LEU A 165 17.86 5.36 -22.54
CA LEU A 165 18.52 4.07 -22.29
C LEU A 165 19.65 4.18 -21.24
N ALA A 166 19.84 5.36 -20.65
CA ALA A 166 20.81 5.54 -19.58
C ALA A 166 20.41 4.74 -18.33
N ASP A 167 21.38 4.12 -17.67
CA ASP A 167 21.19 3.36 -16.42
C ASP A 167 21.02 4.30 -15.21
N VAL A 168 19.97 5.11 -15.25
CA VAL A 168 19.60 6.08 -14.22
C VAL A 168 18.08 6.19 -14.11
N VAL A 169 17.59 6.50 -12.90
CA VAL A 169 16.19 6.89 -12.71
C VAL A 169 16.05 8.38 -13.07
N ALA A 170 15.47 8.67 -14.23
CA ALA A 170 15.19 10.05 -14.66
C ALA A 170 13.82 10.51 -14.16
N VAL A 171 13.78 11.66 -13.48
CA VAL A 171 12.55 12.28 -12.94
C VAL A 171 12.38 13.71 -13.47
N PRO A 172 11.17 14.29 -13.45
CA PRO A 172 10.94 15.66 -13.90
C PRO A 172 11.78 16.69 -13.14
N ALA A 173 12.04 17.84 -13.75
CA ALA A 173 12.74 18.94 -13.08
C ALA A 173 12.02 19.34 -11.77
N GLY A 174 12.80 19.55 -10.70
CA GLY A 174 12.29 19.84 -9.36
C GLY A 174 11.97 18.60 -8.52
N TYR A 175 12.11 17.39 -9.06
CA TYR A 175 12.00 16.12 -8.32
C TYR A 175 13.39 15.54 -8.01
N ALA A 176 13.46 14.72 -6.96
CA ALA A 176 14.67 14.00 -6.55
C ALA A 176 14.34 12.54 -6.24
N VAL A 177 15.34 11.67 -6.38
CA VAL A 177 15.26 10.24 -6.06
C VAL A 177 16.32 9.92 -5.01
N THR A 178 15.94 9.14 -4.00
CA THR A 178 16.84 8.62 -2.97
C THR A 178 16.54 7.15 -2.76
N VAL A 179 17.59 6.32 -2.63
CA VAL A 179 17.43 4.91 -2.28
C VAL A 179 17.02 4.80 -0.81
N LEU A 180 15.86 4.19 -0.56
CA LEU A 180 15.35 3.96 0.79
C LEU A 180 15.85 2.63 1.37
N TYR A 181 15.72 1.55 0.58
CA TYR A 181 15.97 0.18 1.01
C TYR A 181 16.29 -0.67 -0.23
N ARG A 182 17.35 -1.47 -0.17
CA ARG A 182 17.88 -2.28 -1.29
C ARG A 182 18.23 -3.69 -0.84
N LEU A 183 18.41 -4.60 -1.81
CA LEU A 183 18.92 -5.94 -1.58
C LEU A 183 20.04 -5.97 -0.54
N GLY A 184 19.96 -6.91 0.40
CA GLY A 184 21.00 -7.18 1.39
C GLY A 184 21.07 -6.22 2.58
N ASP A 185 20.35 -5.08 2.54
CA ASP A 185 20.29 -4.13 3.65
C ASP A 185 19.83 -4.84 4.94
N PRO A 186 20.50 -4.62 6.08
CA PRO A 186 20.21 -5.33 7.32
C PRO A 186 18.88 -4.88 7.94
N ILE A 187 18.06 -5.82 8.39
CA ILE A 187 16.81 -5.51 9.11
C ILE A 187 16.75 -6.11 10.52
N GLY A 188 17.82 -6.74 10.97
CA GLY A 188 17.94 -7.34 12.29
C GLY A 188 19.20 -6.89 13.03
N SER A 189 19.14 -6.94 14.36
CA SER A 189 20.32 -6.71 15.20
C SER A 189 21.42 -7.74 14.92
N GLY A 190 22.67 -7.30 15.03
CA GLY A 190 23.85 -8.16 14.81
C GLY A 190 24.14 -8.49 13.34
N VAL A 191 23.42 -7.91 12.39
CA VAL A 191 23.69 -8.07 10.95
C VAL A 191 24.47 -6.86 10.45
N GLY A 192 25.66 -7.11 9.90
CA GLY A 192 26.52 -6.06 9.34
C GLY A 192 25.93 -5.41 8.08
N ALA A 193 26.51 -4.27 7.69
CA ALA A 193 26.21 -3.63 6.41
C ALA A 193 26.37 -4.62 5.25
N TYR A 194 25.57 -4.44 4.20
CA TYR A 194 25.65 -5.27 3.00
C TYR A 194 26.97 -5.01 2.27
N ALA A 195 27.81 -6.04 2.13
CA ALA A 195 29.09 -5.92 1.43
C ALA A 195 28.90 -5.88 -0.09
N ASN A 196 27.86 -6.55 -0.60
CA ASN A 196 27.52 -6.61 -2.01
C ASN A 196 28.66 -7.19 -2.88
N ASP A 197 29.38 -8.16 -2.34
CA ASP A 197 30.46 -8.91 -3.01
C ASP A 197 30.15 -10.41 -3.12
N GLY A 198 28.90 -10.78 -2.84
CA GLY A 198 28.41 -12.15 -2.82
C GLY A 198 28.76 -12.93 -1.55
N THR A 199 29.56 -12.40 -0.62
CA THR A 199 29.93 -13.10 0.63
C THR A 199 28.87 -12.98 1.72
N ASP A 200 27.95 -12.02 1.59
CA ASP A 200 26.87 -11.79 2.55
C ASP A 200 26.02 -13.06 2.78
N ALA A 201 25.73 -13.35 4.04
CA ALA A 201 24.87 -14.45 4.46
C ALA A 201 23.71 -13.91 5.34
N THR A 202 22.90 -14.82 5.88
CA THR A 202 21.78 -14.49 6.80
C THR A 202 20.71 -13.65 6.10
N PHE A 203 20.26 -14.09 4.92
CA PHE A 203 19.22 -13.37 4.19
C PHE A 203 17.88 -13.43 4.93
N SER A 204 17.67 -14.37 5.86
CA SER A 204 16.58 -14.30 6.85
C SER A 204 16.57 -13.06 7.75
N LYS A 205 17.59 -12.19 7.71
CA LYS A 205 17.62 -10.90 8.42
C LYS A 205 18.12 -9.72 7.57
N ARG A 206 18.13 -9.86 6.24
CA ARG A 206 18.47 -8.81 5.28
C ARG A 206 17.31 -8.55 4.34
N ALA A 207 17.32 -7.48 3.57
CA ALA A 207 16.43 -7.35 2.42
C ALA A 207 16.62 -8.52 1.45
N GLY A 208 15.51 -8.99 0.90
CA GLY A 208 15.53 -9.95 -0.20
C GLY A 208 15.86 -9.27 -1.53
N ASP A 209 15.74 -10.03 -2.61
CA ASP A 209 16.03 -9.54 -3.96
C ASP A 209 14.74 -9.26 -4.74
N HIS A 210 14.87 -8.48 -5.82
CA HIS A 210 13.78 -8.12 -6.73
C HIS A 210 12.53 -7.66 -5.96
N HIS A 211 12.68 -6.52 -5.26
CA HIS A 211 11.57 -5.90 -4.54
C HIS A 211 10.39 -5.68 -5.49
N ASP A 212 9.19 -6.05 -5.06
CA ASP A 212 7.97 -5.92 -5.86
C ASP A 212 6.85 -5.27 -5.03
N GLY A 213 5.63 -5.79 -5.06
CA GLY A 213 4.44 -5.23 -4.44
C GLY A 213 4.70 -4.75 -3.03
N MET A 214 4.15 -3.58 -2.68
CA MET A 214 4.40 -2.93 -1.40
C MET A 214 3.22 -2.11 -0.89
N SER A 215 3.14 -1.93 0.41
CA SER A 215 2.17 -1.04 1.06
C SER A 215 2.73 -0.40 2.31
N TYR A 216 2.32 0.85 2.53
CA TYR A 216 2.65 1.63 3.71
C TYR A 216 1.48 1.59 4.70
N PHE A 217 1.80 1.32 5.97
CA PHE A 217 0.86 1.33 7.08
C PHE A 217 1.30 2.38 8.08
N GLY A 218 0.52 3.46 8.21
CA GLY A 218 0.82 4.56 9.11
C GLY A 218 0.83 4.13 10.58
N MET A 219 1.72 4.75 11.35
CA MET A 219 1.97 4.43 12.74
C MET A 219 2.21 5.70 13.55
N SER A 220 1.59 5.78 14.73
CA SER A 220 1.76 6.89 15.65
C SER A 220 3.18 6.96 16.22
N ALA A 221 3.50 8.06 16.92
CA ALA A 221 4.75 8.20 17.66
C ALA A 221 4.96 7.09 18.71
N THR A 222 3.89 6.53 19.27
CA THR A 222 3.95 5.45 20.28
C THR A 222 3.91 4.04 19.68
N GLY A 223 3.93 3.90 18.35
CA GLY A 223 3.98 2.59 17.70
C GLY A 223 2.61 1.93 17.50
N THR A 224 1.52 2.69 17.58
CA THR A 224 0.15 2.17 17.35
C THR A 224 -0.29 2.47 15.92
N PRO A 225 -1.15 1.62 15.29
CA PRO A 225 -1.68 1.91 13.97
C PRO A 225 -2.32 3.29 13.89
N ASP A 226 -2.01 4.04 12.83
CA ASP A 226 -2.59 5.35 12.52
C ASP A 226 -2.87 5.43 11.02
N ALA A 227 -4.14 5.29 10.64
CA ALA A 227 -4.56 5.27 9.24
C ALA A 227 -4.26 6.58 8.49
N ASN A 228 -4.16 7.70 9.23
CA ASN A 228 -3.91 9.02 8.67
C ASN A 228 -2.43 9.44 8.82
N GLY A 229 -1.64 8.66 9.55
CA GLY A 229 -0.24 8.95 9.86
C GLY A 229 0.66 8.77 8.64
N ASN A 230 1.37 9.83 8.23
CA ASN A 230 2.20 9.85 7.02
C ASN A 230 3.67 10.25 7.28
N THR A 231 4.09 10.22 8.55
CA THR A 231 5.44 10.58 9.00
C THR A 231 6.23 9.40 9.54
N ARG A 232 5.55 8.36 10.00
CA ARG A 232 6.14 7.12 10.52
C ARG A 232 5.20 5.98 10.21
N GLY A 233 5.74 4.83 9.81
CA GLY A 233 4.93 3.67 9.47
C GLY A 233 5.74 2.41 9.23
N LEU A 234 5.04 1.36 8.85
CA LEU A 234 5.64 0.13 8.35
C LEU A 234 5.51 0.11 6.83
N LEU A 235 6.63 -0.06 6.13
CA LEU A 235 6.63 -0.44 4.73
C LEU A 235 6.73 -1.97 4.67
N VAL A 236 5.70 -2.60 4.13
CA VAL A 236 5.67 -4.04 3.88
C VAL A 236 5.83 -4.25 2.39
N LEU A 237 6.82 -5.04 1.98
CA LEU A 237 7.16 -5.23 0.57
C LEU A 237 7.60 -6.66 0.27
N ASN A 238 7.26 -7.12 -0.92
CA ASN A 238 7.61 -8.43 -1.43
C ASN A 238 9.03 -8.48 -1.99
N HIS A 239 9.56 -9.69 -2.08
CA HIS A 239 10.83 -10.07 -2.71
C HIS A 239 10.52 -11.23 -3.65
N GLU A 240 10.35 -10.91 -4.93
CA GLU A 240 9.73 -11.82 -5.89
C GLU A 240 10.72 -12.89 -6.34
N ASN A 241 11.90 -12.45 -6.76
CA ASN A 241 12.83 -13.28 -7.50
C ASN A 241 14.29 -12.95 -7.19
N ILE A 242 15.25 -13.67 -7.79
CA ILE A 242 16.67 -13.45 -7.55
C ILE A 242 17.50 -13.38 -8.82
N THR A 243 18.65 -12.72 -8.74
CA THR A 243 19.75 -12.86 -9.71
C THR A 243 20.95 -13.57 -9.08
N GLN A 244 21.06 -14.90 -9.27
CA GLN A 244 22.09 -15.74 -8.63
C GLN A 244 23.53 -15.25 -8.87
N ALA A 245 23.79 -14.65 -10.03
CA ALA A 245 25.11 -14.15 -10.40
C ALA A 245 25.65 -13.08 -9.42
N TYR A 246 24.76 -12.32 -8.78
CA TYR A 246 25.12 -11.27 -7.83
C TYR A 246 25.04 -11.71 -6.37
N LEU A 247 24.42 -12.86 -6.11
CA LEU A 247 24.30 -13.38 -4.74
C LEU A 247 25.54 -14.16 -4.30
N HIS A 248 26.39 -14.65 -5.20
CA HIS A 248 27.55 -15.48 -4.84
C HIS A 248 28.83 -14.89 -5.41
N PRO A 249 30.00 -15.02 -4.73
CA PRO A 249 31.23 -14.34 -5.14
C PRO A 249 31.68 -14.67 -6.57
N ASN A 250 31.38 -15.89 -7.03
CA ASN A 250 31.71 -16.38 -8.37
C ASN A 250 30.46 -16.79 -9.18
N GLY A 251 29.29 -16.27 -8.80
CA GLY A 251 28.00 -16.76 -9.30
C GLY A 251 27.64 -18.16 -8.78
N PRO A 252 26.51 -18.73 -9.25
CA PRO A 252 26.00 -20.00 -8.74
C PRO A 252 26.94 -21.18 -9.08
N THR A 253 27.29 -22.00 -8.08
CA THR A 253 28.08 -23.21 -8.29
C THR A 253 27.25 -24.51 -8.37
N THR A 254 27.85 -25.56 -8.91
CA THR A 254 27.31 -26.93 -8.94
C THR A 254 28.38 -27.90 -8.46
N THR A 255 28.05 -28.76 -7.50
CA THR A 255 28.94 -29.81 -6.98
C THR A 255 28.31 -31.17 -7.25
N ALA A 256 29.04 -32.05 -7.96
CA ALA A 256 28.55 -33.37 -8.35
C ALA A 256 27.17 -33.37 -9.04
N GLY A 257 26.89 -32.35 -9.85
CA GLY A 257 25.60 -32.19 -10.55
C GLY A 257 24.46 -31.61 -9.70
N ALA A 258 24.73 -31.24 -8.44
CA ALA A 258 23.76 -30.68 -7.51
C ALA A 258 24.11 -29.26 -7.08
N ARG A 259 23.07 -28.47 -6.78
CA ARG A 259 23.18 -27.18 -6.10
C ARG A 259 23.70 -27.39 -4.67
N PRO A 260 24.73 -26.67 -4.20
CA PRO A 260 25.11 -26.71 -2.80
C PRO A 260 23.97 -26.21 -1.90
N GLU A 261 23.70 -26.93 -0.81
CA GLU A 261 22.60 -26.62 0.09
C GLU A 261 22.69 -25.20 0.68
N ALA A 262 23.89 -24.75 1.07
CA ALA A 262 24.09 -23.42 1.62
C ALA A 262 23.76 -22.30 0.60
N GLU A 263 24.10 -22.50 -0.68
CA GLU A 263 23.73 -21.55 -1.73
C GLU A 263 22.21 -21.55 -1.95
N ALA A 264 21.57 -22.73 -1.99
CA ALA A 264 20.12 -22.83 -2.15
C ALA A 264 19.35 -22.18 -0.98
N LEU A 265 19.77 -22.41 0.28
CA LEU A 265 19.14 -21.81 1.45
C LEU A 265 19.27 -20.28 1.44
N LYS A 266 20.46 -19.76 1.12
CA LYS A 266 20.68 -18.32 0.96
C LYS A 266 19.76 -17.72 -0.10
N GLU A 267 19.63 -18.39 -1.22
CA GLU A 267 18.74 -17.98 -2.32
C GLU A 267 17.27 -18.02 -1.94
N MET A 268 16.80 -19.10 -1.30
CA MET A 268 15.44 -19.20 -0.79
C MET A 268 15.13 -18.05 0.17
N GLU A 269 16.03 -17.74 1.09
CA GLU A 269 15.88 -16.63 2.03
C GLU A 269 15.86 -15.24 1.36
N CYS A 270 16.26 -15.11 0.09
CA CYS A 270 16.12 -13.86 -0.66
C CYS A 270 14.69 -13.61 -1.15
N HIS A 271 13.79 -14.60 -1.10
CA HIS A 271 12.37 -14.42 -1.44
C HIS A 271 11.51 -14.10 -0.23
N GLY A 272 10.26 -13.72 -0.48
CA GLY A 272 9.23 -13.59 0.56
C GLY A 272 8.81 -12.14 0.78
N VAL A 273 8.79 -11.72 2.04
CA VAL A 273 8.33 -10.38 2.45
C VAL A 273 9.29 -9.78 3.46
N SER A 274 9.50 -8.47 3.37
CA SER A 274 10.09 -7.65 4.43
C SER A 274 9.02 -6.75 5.04
N VAL A 275 9.01 -6.66 6.36
CA VAL A 275 8.37 -5.57 7.10
C VAL A 275 9.49 -4.68 7.63
N ILE A 276 9.49 -3.39 7.29
CA ILE A 276 10.48 -2.43 7.80
C ILE A 276 9.78 -1.19 8.36
N GLU A 277 10.26 -0.70 9.51
CA GLU A 277 9.84 0.61 10.02
C GLU A 277 10.51 1.73 9.24
N VAL A 278 9.70 2.66 8.73
CA VAL A 278 10.16 3.84 7.97
C VAL A 278 9.72 5.14 8.64
N ASN A 279 10.58 6.15 8.53
CA ASN A 279 10.39 7.47 9.13
C ASN A 279 10.66 8.56 8.09
N ARG A 280 9.79 9.57 8.08
CA ARG A 280 9.89 10.77 7.23
C ARG A 280 10.38 11.94 8.06
N ALA A 281 11.58 12.41 7.75
CA ALA A 281 12.10 13.70 8.18
C ALA A 281 12.24 14.61 6.95
N ALA A 282 13.40 15.25 6.77
CA ALA A 282 13.75 15.91 5.51
C ALA A 282 13.79 14.93 4.33
N ALA A 283 14.16 13.67 4.60
CA ALA A 283 14.10 12.55 3.67
C ALA A 283 13.52 11.31 4.38
N TRP A 284 13.11 10.31 3.61
CA TRP A 284 12.71 9.02 4.13
C TRP A 284 13.95 8.19 4.52
N SER A 285 13.83 7.45 5.61
CA SER A 285 14.81 6.47 6.07
C SER A 285 14.10 5.27 6.69
N TYR A 286 14.79 4.15 6.84
CA TYR A 286 14.29 2.99 7.59
C TYR A 286 15.11 2.77 8.86
N THR A 287 14.47 2.21 9.88
CA THR A 287 15.08 1.95 11.19
C THR A 287 15.55 0.50 11.26
N THR A 288 16.85 0.25 11.07
CA THR A 288 17.43 -1.10 11.06
C THR A 288 17.16 -1.92 12.33
N ALA A 289 17.15 -1.26 13.49
CA ALA A 289 16.97 -1.88 14.80
C ALA A 289 15.50 -1.87 15.30
N SER A 290 14.52 -1.64 14.44
CA SER A 290 13.11 -1.65 14.86
C SER A 290 12.67 -3.03 15.30
N SER A 291 11.92 -3.11 16.40
CA SER A 291 11.26 -4.33 16.85
C SER A 291 10.13 -4.80 15.92
N PHE A 292 9.69 -3.96 14.99
CA PHE A 292 8.70 -4.32 13.98
C PHE A 292 9.32 -4.97 12.74
N ASN A 293 10.64 -4.86 12.57
CA ASN A 293 11.30 -5.41 11.40
C ASN A 293 11.20 -6.93 11.38
N ARG A 294 10.88 -7.48 10.21
CA ARG A 294 10.73 -8.93 10.05
C ARG A 294 10.98 -9.35 8.62
N ARG A 295 11.72 -10.46 8.45
CA ARG A 295 11.66 -11.26 7.23
C ARG A 295 10.67 -12.38 7.39
N ILE A 296 9.91 -12.59 6.33
CA ILE A 296 9.12 -13.77 6.08
C ILE A 296 9.70 -14.36 4.81
N THR A 297 10.16 -15.60 4.88
CA THR A 297 10.86 -16.30 3.78
C THR A 297 10.12 -17.60 3.44
N PRO A 298 10.47 -18.30 2.35
CA PRO A 298 10.00 -19.66 2.05
C PRO A 298 10.23 -20.67 3.18
N LEU A 299 11.09 -20.36 4.16
CA LEU A 299 11.41 -21.25 5.29
C LEU A 299 10.64 -20.90 6.58
N THR A 300 9.90 -19.78 6.60
CA THR A 300 9.19 -19.33 7.80
C THR A 300 7.97 -20.23 8.09
N PRO A 301 7.79 -20.79 9.30
CA PRO A 301 6.60 -21.59 9.59
C PRO A 301 5.29 -20.82 9.36
N MET A 302 4.34 -21.44 8.66
CA MET A 302 3.03 -20.86 8.34
C MET A 302 1.89 -21.80 8.73
N SER A 303 0.74 -21.24 9.09
CA SER A 303 -0.50 -21.99 9.30
C SER A 303 -1.41 -21.86 8.08
N PHE A 304 -2.03 -22.96 7.66
CA PHE A 304 -3.14 -22.90 6.72
C PHE A 304 -4.44 -22.52 7.43
N SER A 305 -5.29 -21.79 6.72
CA SER A 305 -6.62 -21.37 7.14
C SER A 305 -7.62 -21.57 6.01
N GLY A 306 -8.92 -21.45 6.31
CA GLY A 306 -9.99 -21.59 5.32
C GLY A 306 -10.37 -23.05 5.00
N PRO A 307 -11.24 -23.27 4.01
CA PRO A 307 -11.88 -24.57 3.77
C PRO A 307 -10.94 -25.73 3.45
N VAL A 308 -9.73 -25.44 2.95
CA VAL A 308 -8.75 -26.47 2.56
C VAL A 308 -7.83 -26.90 3.70
N ARG A 309 -7.88 -26.22 4.86
CA ARG A 309 -7.04 -26.59 6.02
C ARG A 309 -7.37 -28.00 6.49
N GLY A 310 -6.35 -28.85 6.60
CA GLY A 310 -6.50 -30.26 7.00
C GLY A 310 -6.92 -31.20 5.86
N ALA A 311 -7.10 -30.70 4.63
CA ALA A 311 -7.43 -31.53 3.48
C ALA A 311 -6.26 -32.45 3.11
N ASP A 312 -6.57 -33.67 2.65
CA ASP A 312 -5.57 -34.67 2.26
C ASP A 312 -4.60 -34.17 1.17
N SER A 313 -5.04 -33.25 0.30
CA SER A 313 -4.22 -32.64 -0.75
C SER A 313 -3.10 -31.73 -0.24
N LEU A 314 -3.18 -31.25 1.01
CA LEU A 314 -2.15 -30.45 1.66
C LEU A 314 -1.19 -31.27 2.53
N LYS A 315 -1.42 -32.58 2.67
CA LYS A 315 -0.55 -33.44 3.48
C LYS A 315 0.82 -33.58 2.82
N THR A 316 1.85 -33.30 3.60
CA THR A 316 3.25 -33.49 3.22
C THR A 316 3.98 -34.25 4.32
N ARG A 317 5.24 -34.62 4.09
CA ARG A 317 6.08 -35.18 5.15
C ARG A 317 6.29 -34.20 6.31
N TYR A 318 6.31 -32.90 6.01
CA TYR A 318 6.45 -31.83 6.99
C TYR A 318 5.16 -31.58 7.80
N SER A 319 3.99 -31.58 7.16
CA SER A 319 2.68 -31.44 7.82
C SER A 319 1.77 -32.62 7.44
N PRO A 320 1.87 -33.75 8.18
CA PRO A 320 1.01 -34.92 7.97
C PRO A 320 -0.47 -34.66 8.30
N ASP A 321 -0.74 -33.64 9.12
CA ASP A 321 -2.08 -33.19 9.50
C ASP A 321 -2.64 -32.10 8.57
N ALA A 322 -1.86 -31.64 7.58
CA ALA A 322 -2.26 -30.63 6.59
C ALA A 322 -2.70 -29.28 7.19
N THR A 323 -2.18 -28.91 8.38
CA THR A 323 -2.56 -27.65 9.04
C THR A 323 -1.48 -26.57 8.98
N THR A 324 -0.26 -26.94 8.61
CA THR A 324 0.89 -26.04 8.57
C THR A 324 1.70 -26.21 7.29
N GLY A 325 2.48 -25.20 6.95
CA GLY A 325 3.38 -25.18 5.82
C GLY A 325 4.63 -24.35 6.15
N ARG A 326 5.42 -24.09 5.11
CA ARG A 326 6.59 -23.21 5.20
C ARG A 326 6.47 -22.10 4.17
N GLY A 327 6.48 -20.90 4.69
CA GLY A 327 6.83 -19.67 4.03
C GLY A 327 5.88 -19.25 2.94
N THR A 328 6.43 -18.42 2.08
CA THR A 328 5.83 -17.97 0.85
C THR A 328 6.92 -17.68 -0.17
N ILE A 329 6.65 -17.87 -1.45
CA ILE A 329 7.63 -17.76 -2.52
C ILE A 329 7.07 -17.07 -3.76
N ASN A 330 7.95 -16.43 -4.52
CA ASN A 330 7.60 -15.73 -5.76
C ASN A 330 6.48 -14.71 -5.55
N ASN A 331 6.70 -13.89 -4.53
CA ASN A 331 5.81 -12.86 -4.06
C ASN A 331 5.86 -11.69 -5.02
N CYS A 332 4.87 -11.58 -5.91
CA CYS A 332 4.82 -10.56 -6.96
C CYS A 332 4.21 -9.26 -6.40
N ALA A 333 2.93 -9.01 -6.68
CA ALA A 333 2.20 -7.83 -6.22
C ALA A 333 1.59 -8.01 -4.82
N ASN A 334 0.74 -7.07 -4.44
CA ASN A 334 0.18 -7.01 -3.10
C ASN A 334 -1.25 -6.48 -3.04
N GLY A 335 -1.89 -6.68 -1.90
CA GLY A 335 -3.15 -6.03 -1.52
C GLY A 335 -3.09 -5.47 -0.11
N THR A 336 -3.83 -4.39 0.14
CA THR A 336 -4.06 -3.87 1.49
C THR A 336 -5.53 -3.98 1.83
N MET A 337 -5.83 -4.70 2.91
CA MET A 337 -7.20 -4.87 3.36
C MET A 337 -7.69 -3.65 4.15
N PRO A 338 -9.00 -3.35 4.14
CA PRO A 338 -9.57 -2.26 4.93
C PRO A 338 -9.36 -2.37 6.45
N TRP A 339 -9.07 -3.57 6.96
CA TRP A 339 -8.69 -3.82 8.37
C TRP A 339 -7.16 -3.89 8.57
N HIS A 340 -6.40 -3.31 7.64
CA HIS A 340 -4.96 -3.06 7.72
C HIS A 340 -4.07 -4.31 7.79
N THR A 341 -4.44 -5.35 7.06
CA THR A 341 -3.56 -6.50 6.81
C THR A 341 -2.96 -6.41 5.42
N TYR A 342 -1.69 -6.79 5.30
CA TYR A 342 -1.01 -6.96 4.03
C TYR A 342 -1.30 -8.33 3.41
N LEU A 343 -1.64 -8.35 2.12
CA LEU A 343 -1.70 -9.55 1.31
C LEU A 343 -0.50 -9.58 0.38
N THR A 344 0.20 -10.71 0.38
CA THR A 344 1.19 -11.05 -0.63
C THR A 344 0.67 -12.15 -1.53
N ASN A 345 1.08 -12.17 -2.78
CA ASN A 345 0.55 -13.04 -3.83
C ASN A 345 1.69 -13.85 -4.45
N GLU A 346 1.59 -15.17 -4.37
CA GLU A 346 2.50 -16.09 -5.06
C GLU A 346 2.07 -16.20 -6.54
N GLU A 347 2.95 -15.85 -7.48
CA GLU A 347 2.63 -15.83 -8.91
C GLU A 347 3.18 -17.06 -9.64
N ASN A 348 4.47 -17.06 -9.95
CA ASN A 348 5.18 -18.09 -10.71
C ASN A 348 5.75 -19.21 -9.82
N TRP A 349 5.06 -19.52 -8.72
CA TRP A 349 5.49 -20.53 -7.73
C TRP A 349 5.79 -21.89 -8.37
N VAL A 350 5.09 -22.25 -9.46
CA VAL A 350 5.26 -23.53 -10.15
C VAL A 350 6.68 -23.76 -10.68
N GLY A 351 7.41 -22.69 -10.98
CA GLY A 351 8.79 -22.75 -11.49
C GLY A 351 9.77 -23.35 -10.48
N TYR A 352 9.47 -23.28 -9.18
CA TYR A 352 10.39 -23.72 -8.11
C TYR A 352 10.24 -25.21 -7.76
N PHE A 353 9.19 -25.86 -8.26
CA PHE A 353 8.95 -27.28 -8.01
C PHE A 353 9.47 -28.11 -9.18
N LYS A 354 9.74 -29.39 -8.95
CA LYS A 354 9.91 -30.40 -10.02
C LYS A 354 8.79 -31.42 -9.95
N ARG A 355 8.53 -32.11 -11.06
CA ARG A 355 7.56 -33.21 -11.10
C ARG A 355 8.26 -34.48 -11.58
N GLU A 356 8.28 -35.48 -10.72
CA GLU A 356 8.91 -36.76 -11.00
C GLU A 356 8.09 -37.60 -11.97
N VAL A 357 8.77 -38.42 -12.77
CA VAL A 357 8.15 -39.42 -13.65
C VAL A 357 7.33 -40.41 -12.81
N GLY A 358 6.12 -40.73 -13.28
CA GLY A 358 5.17 -41.62 -12.59
C GLY A 358 4.33 -40.95 -11.50
N ASP A 359 4.48 -39.66 -11.22
CA ASP A 359 3.51 -38.91 -10.39
C ASP A 359 2.12 -38.88 -11.03
N ALA A 360 2.01 -38.68 -12.34
CA ALA A 360 0.75 -38.62 -13.07
C ALA A 360 -0.04 -39.94 -12.94
N ALA A 361 0.63 -41.08 -13.08
CA ALA A 361 0.02 -42.39 -12.88
C ALA A 361 -0.48 -42.58 -11.44
N ARG A 362 0.35 -42.20 -10.44
CA ARG A 362 -0.02 -42.25 -9.02
C ARG A 362 -1.25 -41.39 -8.70
N ARG A 363 -1.33 -40.19 -9.28
CA ARG A 363 -2.52 -39.33 -9.14
C ARG A 363 -3.72 -39.94 -9.83
N ALA A 364 -3.61 -40.42 -11.06
CA ALA A 364 -4.74 -41.03 -11.77
C ALA A 364 -5.34 -42.22 -10.99
N ALA A 365 -4.52 -42.97 -10.27
CA ALA A 365 -4.96 -44.06 -9.40
C ALA A 365 -5.84 -43.62 -8.21
N THR A 366 -5.88 -42.33 -7.86
CA THR A 366 -6.79 -41.78 -6.83
C THR A 366 -8.18 -41.43 -7.37
N GLY A 367 -8.46 -41.76 -8.63
CA GLY A 367 -9.75 -41.59 -9.28
C GLY A 367 -9.92 -40.22 -9.95
N PRO A 368 -11.17 -39.77 -10.18
CA PRO A 368 -11.46 -38.57 -10.98
C PRO A 368 -10.76 -37.29 -10.49
N VAL A 369 -10.61 -37.11 -9.18
CA VAL A 369 -9.92 -35.94 -8.60
C VAL A 369 -8.44 -35.92 -8.99
N GLY A 370 -7.77 -37.08 -8.96
CA GLY A 370 -6.38 -37.18 -9.37
C GLY A 370 -6.16 -36.97 -10.87
N VAL A 371 -7.11 -37.40 -11.71
CA VAL A 371 -7.10 -37.09 -13.14
C VAL A 371 -7.23 -35.58 -13.39
N LYS A 372 -8.15 -34.89 -12.70
CA LYS A 372 -8.28 -33.43 -12.75
C LYS A 372 -7.02 -32.70 -12.27
N ALA A 373 -6.35 -33.23 -11.23
CA ALA A 373 -5.09 -32.68 -10.75
C ALA A 373 -3.98 -32.76 -11.82
N ASN A 374 -3.92 -33.88 -12.58
CA ASN A 374 -3.00 -34.00 -13.70
C ASN A 374 -3.25 -32.94 -14.79
N THR A 375 -4.51 -32.74 -15.17
CA THR A 375 -4.88 -31.69 -16.14
C THR A 375 -4.44 -30.31 -15.67
N SER A 376 -4.65 -30.01 -14.38
CA SER A 376 -4.26 -28.71 -13.82
C SER A 376 -2.75 -28.52 -13.81
N LEU A 377 -1.97 -29.51 -13.39
CA LEU A 377 -0.51 -29.44 -13.42
C LEU A 377 0.03 -29.24 -14.84
N THR A 378 -0.53 -29.94 -15.83
CA THR A 378 -0.15 -29.76 -17.24
C THR A 378 -0.50 -28.35 -17.74
N ARG A 379 -1.65 -27.79 -17.36
CA ARG A 379 -2.05 -26.41 -17.71
C ARG A 379 -1.03 -25.37 -17.20
N TYR A 380 -0.49 -25.58 -15.99
CA TYR A 380 0.56 -24.75 -15.41
C TYR A 380 1.98 -25.11 -15.89
N GLY A 381 2.13 -25.87 -16.98
CA GLY A 381 3.43 -26.22 -17.54
C GLY A 381 4.24 -27.23 -16.72
N LYS A 382 3.61 -27.92 -15.76
CA LYS A 382 4.25 -28.92 -14.89
C LYS A 382 3.92 -30.36 -15.31
N GLY A 383 4.39 -30.72 -16.50
CA GLY A 383 4.49 -32.11 -16.95
C GLY A 383 5.64 -32.87 -16.30
N GLU A 384 5.65 -34.19 -16.39
CA GLU A 384 6.72 -35.06 -15.85
C GLU A 384 8.04 -34.95 -16.62
N SER A 385 8.00 -34.40 -17.85
CA SER A 385 9.22 -34.07 -18.62
C SER A 385 9.91 -32.80 -18.12
N ASN A 386 9.25 -32.01 -17.27
CA ASN A 386 9.81 -30.82 -16.64
C ASN A 386 10.43 -31.19 -15.29
N THR A 387 11.61 -31.81 -15.37
CA THR A 387 12.38 -32.32 -14.22
C THR A 387 13.20 -31.22 -13.52
N GLY A 388 13.33 -30.04 -14.13
CA GLY A 388 13.98 -28.88 -13.53
C GLY A 388 13.10 -28.14 -12.53
N GLY A 389 13.74 -27.50 -11.55
CA GLY A 389 13.18 -26.42 -10.75
C GLY A 389 14.11 -25.20 -10.85
N ASN A 390 13.55 -24.00 -10.70
CA ASN A 390 14.32 -22.76 -10.73
C ASN A 390 15.55 -22.87 -9.84
N TYR A 391 16.67 -22.33 -10.33
CA TYR A 391 17.93 -22.22 -9.59
C TYR A 391 18.58 -23.54 -9.17
N GLY A 392 18.05 -24.67 -9.63
CA GLY A 392 18.58 -25.99 -9.32
C GLY A 392 18.32 -26.46 -7.88
N TRP A 393 17.48 -25.78 -7.10
CA TRP A 393 17.24 -26.15 -5.70
C TRP A 393 16.71 -27.58 -5.53
N SER A 394 15.97 -28.08 -6.51
CA SER A 394 15.46 -29.45 -6.52
C SER A 394 16.53 -30.54 -6.70
N THR A 395 17.78 -30.14 -6.97
CA THR A 395 18.94 -31.04 -7.08
C THR A 395 19.73 -31.15 -5.77
N VAL A 396 19.43 -30.32 -4.76
CA VAL A 396 20.13 -30.30 -3.47
C VAL A 396 20.09 -31.69 -2.83
N THR A 397 21.25 -32.17 -2.41
CA THR A 397 21.35 -33.27 -1.44
C THR A 397 21.49 -32.64 -0.06
N PRO A 398 20.49 -32.77 0.83
CA PRO A 398 20.54 -32.11 2.12
C PRO A 398 21.61 -32.76 3.01
N ALA A 399 22.30 -31.93 3.80
CA ALA A 399 23.27 -32.42 4.80
C ALA A 399 22.58 -33.27 5.87
N ASP A 400 21.35 -32.89 6.24
CA ASP A 400 20.47 -33.71 7.08
C ASP A 400 19.45 -34.46 6.22
N THR A 401 19.63 -35.78 6.12
CA THR A 401 18.73 -36.67 5.36
C THR A 401 17.29 -36.73 5.92
N THR A 402 17.06 -36.21 7.13
CA THR A 402 15.74 -36.10 7.74
C THR A 402 15.01 -34.81 7.36
N SER A 403 15.72 -33.83 6.77
CA SER A 403 15.10 -32.63 6.22
C SER A 403 14.04 -32.99 5.18
N THR A 404 12.86 -32.43 5.39
CA THR A 404 11.68 -32.62 4.55
C THR A 404 11.38 -31.41 3.71
#